data_AF-A0A7H8JV23-F1
#
_entry.id   AF-A0A7H8JV23-F1
#
_cell.length_a   1.000
_cell.length_b   1.000
_cell.length_c   1.000
_cell.angle_alpha   90.00
_cell.angle_beta   90.00
_cell.angle_gamma   90.00
#
_symmetry.space_group_name_H-M   'P 1'
#
loop_
_entity.id
_entity.type
_entity.pdbx_description
1 polymer ?
#
loop_
_entity_poly.entity_id
_entity_poly.type
_entity_poly.pdbx_seq_one_letter_code
_entity_poly.pdbx_strand_id
1 'polypeptide(L)'
;MVHTSPTSPTYSPVPELNLLKEFEDNCEEPYAQWGWLDDFGEMSFLGEDPELRDGLLRFASANGSGSLYALWRRDDRADLATLPVVLLGDEGGLHVVARDLREFLRLLGALEAGLACDWENVYERDEEELPGQADYLAWLERNFGLAPPEEAWDIILEAQDELEKEWTRWIHPLLPDAVFSSVAELNLLKRFEDGVTERYAGGTTLHAPEDEAGGADGTADLLVFASANDDGDAFALWRRDDRADLATLPVVVVGDEGDFHVVARNVLDFLQFLGALCGLEVYVGGGGDGDESDDSDDHNLPGPRLRACEPSPGHAQYLAWLNERFALAPAQDAAAAIRAAQADVAR
;
A
#
# COMPACT_ATOMS: atom_id res chain seq x y z
N MET A 1 29.46 17.46 -50.50
CA MET A 1 28.48 16.56 -49.88
C MET A 1 28.49 16.87 -48.41
N VAL A 2 27.48 17.58 -47.93
CA VAL A 2 27.30 17.82 -46.50
C VAL A 2 26.77 16.51 -45.93
N HIS A 3 27.56 15.85 -45.09
CA HIS A 3 27.05 14.78 -44.25
C HIS A 3 26.11 15.42 -43.25
N THR A 4 24.82 15.39 -43.53
CA THR A 4 23.80 15.46 -42.49
C THR A 4 23.99 14.22 -41.63
N SER A 5 24.57 14.37 -40.45
CA SER A 5 24.47 13.37 -39.39
C SER A 5 22.99 13.06 -39.20
N PRO A 6 22.57 11.79 -39.13
CA PRO A 6 21.21 11.46 -38.77
C PRO A 6 20.94 12.08 -37.39
N THR A 7 19.87 12.86 -37.26
CA THR A 7 19.30 13.21 -35.97
C THR A 7 19.14 11.91 -35.19
N SER A 8 19.81 11.79 -34.05
CA SER A 8 19.61 10.67 -33.13
C SER A 8 18.11 10.45 -32.96
N PRO A 9 17.61 9.20 -33.01
CA PRO A 9 16.20 8.94 -32.80
C PRO A 9 15.79 9.53 -31.44
N THR A 10 14.65 10.24 -31.42
CA THR A 10 14.06 10.74 -30.19
C THR A 10 13.85 9.57 -29.23
N TYR A 11 14.39 9.69 -28.01
CA TYR A 11 14.41 8.62 -27.01
C TYR A 11 12.99 8.20 -26.60
N SER A 12 12.11 9.19 -26.36
CA SER A 12 10.74 8.95 -25.88
C SER A 12 9.75 9.93 -26.54
N PRO A 13 8.46 9.58 -26.70
CA PRO A 13 7.43 10.55 -27.05
C PRO A 13 7.21 11.62 -25.96
N VAL A 14 7.75 11.44 -24.75
CA VAL A 14 7.64 12.38 -23.63
C VAL A 14 8.79 13.41 -23.69
N PRO A 15 8.52 14.71 -23.91
CA PRO A 15 9.56 15.73 -24.04
C PRO A 15 10.48 15.81 -22.81
N GLU A 16 9.92 15.74 -21.61
CA GLU A 16 10.63 15.74 -20.33
C GLU A 16 11.70 14.63 -20.27
N LEU A 17 11.37 13.41 -20.73
CA LEU A 17 12.31 12.29 -20.74
C LEU A 17 13.44 12.48 -21.76
N ASN A 18 13.20 13.17 -22.87
CA ASN A 18 14.27 13.50 -23.81
C ASN A 18 15.25 14.52 -23.22
N LEU A 19 14.73 15.50 -22.46
CA LEU A 19 15.59 16.45 -21.74
C LEU A 19 16.41 15.75 -20.65
N LEU A 20 15.81 14.77 -19.96
CA LEU A 20 16.54 13.97 -18.98
C LEU A 20 17.64 13.16 -19.69
N LYS A 21 17.32 12.51 -20.82
CA LYS A 21 18.30 11.77 -21.63
C LYS A 21 19.47 12.62 -22.08
N GLU A 22 19.20 13.84 -22.54
CA GLU A 22 20.24 14.81 -22.90
C GLU A 22 21.10 15.20 -21.69
N PHE A 23 20.52 15.31 -20.50
CA PHE A 23 21.27 15.55 -19.28
C PHE A 23 22.15 14.35 -18.91
N GLU A 24 21.61 13.13 -18.89
CA GLU A 24 22.36 11.90 -18.60
C GLU A 24 23.53 11.71 -19.55
N ASP A 25 23.33 11.93 -20.86
CA ASP A 25 24.38 11.78 -21.88
C ASP A 25 25.55 12.76 -21.72
N ASN A 26 25.33 13.87 -20.99
CA ASN A 26 26.34 14.89 -20.73
C ASN A 26 26.82 14.92 -19.27
N CYS A 27 26.27 14.09 -18.40
CA CYS A 27 26.66 14.02 -16.99
C CYS A 27 27.79 13.01 -16.83
N GLU A 28 28.94 13.43 -16.29
CA GLU A 28 30.09 12.54 -16.06
C GLU A 28 29.92 11.70 -14.77
N GLU A 29 29.11 12.20 -13.83
CA GLU A 29 28.89 11.60 -12.51
C GLU A 29 27.43 11.14 -12.36
N PRO A 30 27.16 10.08 -11.59
CA PRO A 30 25.79 9.67 -11.32
C PRO A 30 25.06 10.75 -10.51
N TYR A 31 23.87 11.12 -10.96
CA TYR A 31 22.99 12.08 -10.31
C TYR A 31 21.84 11.44 -9.55
N ALA A 32 21.54 10.18 -9.88
CA ALA A 32 20.60 9.30 -9.21
C ALA A 32 21.27 7.92 -9.14
N GLN A 33 21.11 7.24 -8.02
CA GLN A 33 21.63 5.89 -7.88
C GLN A 33 20.78 4.97 -8.76
N TRP A 34 21.38 4.48 -9.84
CA TRP A 34 20.85 3.45 -10.72
C TRP A 34 19.57 3.79 -11.50
N GLY A 35 19.32 5.08 -11.76
CA GLY A 35 18.20 5.62 -12.51
C GLY A 35 18.41 5.80 -14.02
N TRP A 36 19.20 4.94 -14.69
CA TRP A 36 19.48 5.15 -16.11
C TRP A 36 18.21 4.98 -16.94
N LEU A 37 17.98 5.93 -17.85
CA LEU A 37 16.96 5.76 -18.87
C LEU A 37 17.25 4.51 -19.70
N ASP A 38 16.26 3.63 -19.81
CA ASP A 38 16.31 2.41 -20.62
C ASP A 38 15.34 2.53 -21.81
N ASP A 39 15.28 1.55 -22.70
CA ASP A 39 14.38 1.55 -23.85
C ASP A 39 12.93 1.84 -23.43
N PHE A 40 12.36 2.90 -24.02
CA PHE A 40 11.03 3.39 -23.66
C PHE A 40 9.93 2.42 -24.11
N GLY A 41 9.03 2.06 -23.18
CA GLY A 41 7.79 1.35 -23.46
C GLY A 41 7.87 -0.18 -23.57
N GLU A 42 9.04 -0.79 -23.40
CA GLU A 42 9.15 -2.27 -23.40
C GLU A 42 8.96 -2.84 -21.99
N MET A 43 7.92 -3.67 -21.81
CA MET A 43 7.56 -4.36 -20.55
C MET A 43 7.45 -5.88 -20.74
N SER A 44 8.46 -6.51 -21.37
CA SER A 44 8.37 -7.93 -21.75
C SER A 44 8.42 -8.93 -20.59
N PHE A 45 8.80 -8.51 -19.38
CA PHE A 45 9.02 -9.43 -18.24
C PHE A 45 7.83 -9.52 -17.26
N LEU A 46 6.86 -8.60 -17.31
CA LEU A 46 5.65 -8.63 -16.47
C LEU A 46 4.57 -9.61 -16.94
N GLY A 47 4.84 -10.38 -17.99
CA GLY A 47 3.92 -11.36 -18.54
C GLY A 47 3.38 -10.99 -19.92
N GLU A 48 2.47 -11.82 -20.43
CA GLU A 48 1.87 -11.67 -21.77
C GLU A 48 0.55 -10.91 -21.77
N ASP A 49 0.06 -10.43 -20.61
CA ASP A 49 -1.21 -9.71 -20.51
C ASP A 49 -1.13 -8.37 -21.26
N PRO A 50 -1.93 -8.16 -22.32
CA PRO A 50 -1.92 -6.92 -23.08
C PRO A 50 -2.30 -5.70 -22.24
N GLU A 51 -3.15 -5.84 -21.22
CA GLU A 51 -3.59 -4.76 -20.36
C GLU A 51 -2.43 -4.25 -19.49
N LEU A 52 -1.61 -5.14 -18.93
CA LEU A 52 -0.38 -4.76 -18.22
C LEU A 52 0.63 -4.11 -19.16
N ARG A 53 0.86 -4.73 -20.32
CA ARG A 53 1.87 -4.27 -21.28
C ARG A 53 1.53 -2.89 -21.86
N ASP A 54 0.26 -2.64 -22.15
CA ASP A 54 -0.19 -1.37 -22.72
C ASP A 54 -0.48 -0.32 -21.63
N GLY A 55 -0.68 -0.76 -20.38
CA GLY A 55 -0.91 0.07 -19.20
C GLY A 55 0.34 0.60 -18.50
N LEU A 56 1.52 -0.01 -18.73
CA LEU A 56 2.78 0.42 -18.11
C LEU A 56 3.82 0.77 -19.19
N LEU A 57 4.28 2.01 -19.20
CA LEU A 57 5.27 2.51 -20.13
C LEU A 57 6.61 2.69 -19.41
N ARG A 58 7.47 1.67 -19.48
CA ARG A 58 8.84 1.74 -18.94
C ARG A 58 9.58 2.97 -19.45
N PHE A 59 10.37 3.59 -18.58
CA PHE A 59 11.34 4.59 -19.03
C PHE A 59 12.69 4.54 -18.30
N ALA A 60 12.79 3.95 -17.12
CA ALA A 60 14.08 3.89 -16.42
C ALA A 60 14.21 2.59 -15.64
N SER A 61 15.45 2.15 -15.42
CA SER A 61 15.74 1.18 -14.36
C SER A 61 15.79 1.92 -13.02
N ALA A 62 15.39 1.27 -11.94
CA ALA A 62 15.49 1.80 -10.58
C ALA A 62 16.68 1.20 -9.82
N ASN A 63 17.12 0.00 -10.22
CA ASN A 63 18.34 -0.62 -9.70
C ASN A 63 19.00 -1.52 -10.76
N GLY A 64 20.14 -2.12 -10.41
CA GLY A 64 20.87 -3.07 -11.28
C GLY A 64 20.38 -4.52 -11.23
N SER A 65 19.41 -4.85 -10.36
CA SER A 65 18.91 -6.21 -10.15
C SER A 65 17.56 -6.49 -10.81
N GLY A 66 16.85 -5.46 -11.28
CA GLY A 66 15.68 -5.58 -12.14
C GLY A 66 14.52 -4.64 -11.81
N SER A 67 14.61 -3.87 -10.72
CA SER A 67 13.58 -2.86 -10.41
C SER A 67 13.56 -1.77 -11.46
N LEU A 68 12.40 -1.19 -11.72
CA LEU A 68 12.24 -0.17 -12.76
C LEU A 68 11.18 0.88 -12.45
N TYR A 69 11.23 1.98 -13.20
CA TYR A 69 10.20 3.00 -13.25
C TYR A 69 9.41 2.95 -14.57
N ALA A 70 8.09 3.12 -14.45
CA ALA A 70 7.18 3.19 -15.58
C ALA A 70 6.13 4.28 -15.39
N LEU A 71 5.58 4.80 -16.49
CA LEU A 71 4.37 5.62 -16.47
C LEU A 71 3.15 4.70 -16.48
N TRP A 72 2.22 4.91 -15.57
CA TRP A 72 0.96 4.19 -15.52
C TRP A 72 -0.10 4.89 -16.38
N ARG A 73 -0.44 4.24 -17.50
CA ARG A 73 -1.45 4.69 -18.45
C ARG A 73 -2.86 4.33 -17.97
N ARG A 74 -3.33 5.07 -16.98
CA ARG A 74 -4.70 4.95 -16.42
C ARG A 74 -5.81 5.46 -17.33
N ASP A 75 -5.49 6.27 -18.33
CA ASP A 75 -6.44 6.82 -19.29
C ASP A 75 -5.78 7.18 -20.65
N ASP A 76 -6.59 7.68 -21.59
CA ASP A 76 -6.20 8.01 -22.96
C ASP A 76 -5.60 9.42 -23.15
N ARG A 77 -5.15 10.08 -22.07
CA ARG A 77 -4.58 11.42 -22.21
C ARG A 77 -3.38 11.43 -23.15
N ALA A 78 -3.32 12.44 -24.01
CA ALA A 78 -2.23 12.60 -24.97
C ALA A 78 -0.91 13.03 -24.32
N ASP A 79 -1.00 13.78 -23.22
CA ASP A 79 0.17 14.24 -22.47
C ASP A 79 0.63 13.18 -21.47
N LEU A 80 1.54 12.33 -21.93
CA LEU A 80 2.08 11.23 -21.15
C LEU A 80 2.92 11.68 -19.94
N ALA A 81 3.45 12.92 -19.94
CA ALA A 81 4.21 13.44 -18.79
C ALA A 81 3.31 13.63 -17.55
N THR A 82 2.00 13.72 -17.73
CA THR A 82 1.01 13.86 -16.65
C THR A 82 0.49 12.52 -16.12
N LEU A 83 1.02 11.40 -16.61
CA LEU A 83 0.70 10.08 -16.09
C LEU A 83 1.47 9.80 -14.79
N PRO A 84 0.86 9.07 -13.83
CA PRO A 84 1.55 8.67 -12.61
C PRO A 84 2.79 7.84 -12.90
N VAL A 85 3.81 7.99 -12.04
CA VAL A 85 5.01 7.16 -12.07
C VAL A 85 4.85 6.04 -11.05
N VAL A 86 5.15 4.82 -11.48
CA VAL A 86 5.18 3.63 -10.62
C VAL A 86 6.60 3.09 -10.53
N LEU A 87 6.96 2.59 -9.35
CA LEU A 87 8.13 1.77 -9.08
C LEU A 87 7.72 0.31 -9.04
N LEU A 88 8.47 -0.54 -9.73
CA LEU A 88 8.28 -1.98 -9.77
C LEU A 88 9.51 -2.64 -9.19
N GLY A 89 9.32 -3.42 -8.12
CA GLY A 89 10.40 -4.12 -7.42
C GLY A 89 10.75 -5.45 -8.09
N ASP A 90 12.03 -5.79 -8.14
CA ASP A 90 12.51 -7.11 -8.56
C ASP A 90 12.31 -8.19 -7.48
N GLU A 91 12.03 -7.78 -6.25
CA GLU A 91 11.56 -8.65 -5.16
C GLU A 91 10.03 -8.72 -5.09
N GLY A 92 9.34 -8.06 -6.01
CA GLY A 92 7.88 -7.90 -6.03
C GLY A 92 7.43 -6.49 -5.64
N GLY A 93 6.11 -6.32 -5.57
CA GLY A 93 5.48 -5.04 -5.25
C GLY A 93 5.51 -4.03 -6.38
N LEU A 94 4.37 -3.36 -6.57
CA LEU A 94 4.24 -2.28 -7.53
C LEU A 94 3.55 -1.09 -6.87
N HIS A 95 4.28 0.02 -6.78
CA HIS A 95 3.86 1.18 -5.99
C HIS A 95 3.84 2.43 -6.84
N VAL A 96 2.79 3.24 -6.67
CA VAL A 96 2.78 4.61 -7.19
C VAL A 96 3.75 5.45 -6.36
N VAL A 97 4.66 6.16 -7.02
CA VAL A 97 5.70 6.98 -6.36
C VAL A 97 5.62 8.47 -6.71
N ALA A 98 4.85 8.85 -7.73
CA ALA A 98 4.56 10.25 -8.06
C ALA A 98 3.27 10.37 -8.89
N ARG A 99 2.58 11.51 -8.80
CA ARG A 99 1.33 11.74 -9.58
C ARG A 99 1.59 12.04 -11.04
N ASP A 100 2.78 12.56 -11.34
CA ASP A 100 3.25 12.84 -12.68
C ASP A 100 4.78 12.78 -12.78
N LEU A 101 5.29 12.89 -14.00
CA LEU A 101 6.73 12.82 -14.27
C LEU A 101 7.49 14.00 -13.64
N ARG A 102 6.87 15.18 -13.48
CA ARG A 102 7.55 16.34 -12.89
C ARG A 102 7.70 16.20 -11.39
N GLU A 103 6.71 15.66 -10.71
CA GLU A 103 6.83 15.26 -9.32
C GLU A 103 7.91 14.19 -9.13
N PHE A 104 7.97 13.20 -10.03
CA PHE A 104 9.05 12.21 -10.00
C PHE A 104 10.44 12.85 -10.17
N LEU A 105 10.60 13.80 -11.09
CA LEU A 105 11.86 14.54 -11.24
C LEU A 105 12.23 15.33 -9.97
N ARG A 106 11.24 15.90 -9.26
CA ARG A 106 11.48 16.56 -7.97
C ARG A 106 11.90 15.56 -6.90
N LEU A 107 11.24 14.41 -6.85
CA LEU A 107 11.54 13.30 -5.93
C LEU A 107 13.00 12.85 -6.09
N LEU A 108 13.46 12.61 -7.32
CA LEU A 108 14.87 12.26 -7.59
C LEU A 108 15.86 13.31 -7.07
N GLY A 109 15.46 14.59 -7.00
CA GLY A 109 16.31 15.66 -6.48
C GLY A 109 16.41 15.71 -4.96
N ALA A 110 15.48 15.08 -4.24
CA ALA A 110 15.45 15.04 -2.78
C ALA A 110 16.00 13.75 -2.18
N LEU A 111 16.04 12.66 -2.96
CA LEU A 111 16.61 11.40 -2.48
C LEU A 111 18.13 11.49 -2.34
N GLU A 112 18.65 10.90 -1.27
CA GLU A 112 20.08 10.72 -1.04
C GLU A 112 20.58 9.44 -1.74
N ALA A 113 19.69 8.46 -1.94
CA ALA A 113 19.94 7.19 -2.59
C ALA A 113 18.82 6.79 -3.58
N GLY A 114 18.91 5.59 -4.16
CA GLY A 114 17.83 5.04 -5.00
C GLY A 114 16.64 4.55 -4.17
N LEU A 115 15.44 4.53 -4.77
CA LEU A 115 14.30 3.81 -4.18
C LEU A 115 14.41 2.32 -4.44
N ALA A 116 13.92 1.54 -3.47
CA ALA A 116 13.60 0.13 -3.62
C ALA A 116 12.19 -0.11 -3.09
N CYS A 117 11.61 -1.25 -3.45
CA CYS A 117 10.36 -1.68 -2.86
C CYS A 117 10.29 -3.20 -2.78
N ASP A 118 9.48 -3.65 -1.85
CA ASP A 118 8.98 -5.01 -1.76
C ASP A 118 7.45 -5.01 -1.95
N TRP A 119 6.80 -6.14 -1.68
CA TRP A 119 5.34 -6.29 -1.77
C TRP A 119 4.55 -5.27 -0.94
N GLU A 120 5.12 -4.79 0.16
CA GLU A 120 4.40 -4.03 1.18
C GLU A 120 4.75 -2.53 1.09
N ASN A 121 6.03 -2.22 0.87
CA ASN A 121 6.55 -0.88 1.08
C ASN A 121 7.51 -0.40 -0.01
N VAL A 122 7.57 0.93 -0.13
CA VAL A 122 8.65 1.64 -0.80
C VAL A 122 9.59 2.18 0.28
N TYR A 123 10.89 2.02 0.07
CA TYR A 123 11.90 2.52 0.99
C TYR A 123 13.10 3.06 0.22
N GLU A 124 13.87 3.92 0.88
CA GLU A 124 15.13 4.41 0.35
C GLU A 124 16.24 3.42 0.67
N ARG A 125 17.17 3.21 -0.26
CA ARG A 125 18.29 2.28 -0.07
C ARG A 125 19.38 2.90 0.81
N ASP A 126 20.03 2.08 1.63
CA ASP A 126 21.22 2.47 2.39
C ASP A 126 22.46 2.50 1.48
N GLU A 127 22.65 3.56 0.70
CA GLU A 127 23.77 3.69 -0.22
C GLU A 127 24.42 5.10 -0.21
N GLU A 128 25.58 5.24 -0.86
CA GLU A 128 26.48 6.40 -0.73
C GLU A 128 26.03 7.67 -1.51
N GLU A 129 26.53 8.83 -1.07
CA GLU A 129 26.30 10.15 -1.67
C GLU A 129 26.41 10.18 -3.21
N LEU A 130 25.52 10.94 -3.87
CA LEU A 130 25.44 11.11 -5.32
C LEU A 130 26.21 12.37 -5.78
N PRO A 131 27.43 12.25 -6.35
CA PRO A 131 28.27 13.40 -6.66
C PRO A 131 27.65 14.34 -7.72
N GLY A 132 26.79 13.81 -8.60
CA GLY A 132 26.10 14.56 -9.65
C GLY A 132 24.84 15.31 -9.19
N GLN A 133 24.43 15.23 -7.92
CA GLN A 133 23.17 15.79 -7.42
C GLN A 133 23.08 17.31 -7.65
N ALA A 134 24.16 18.06 -7.43
CA ALA A 134 24.17 19.51 -7.63
C ALA A 134 23.92 19.91 -9.09
N ASP A 135 24.48 19.15 -10.05
CA ASP A 135 24.27 19.40 -11.48
C ASP A 135 22.85 19.06 -11.90
N TYR A 136 22.26 18.00 -11.32
CA TYR A 136 20.86 17.65 -11.54
C TYR A 136 19.91 18.71 -11.02
N LEU A 137 20.12 19.21 -9.80
CA LEU A 137 19.30 20.29 -9.24
C LEU A 137 19.38 21.57 -10.08
N ALA A 138 20.57 21.91 -10.59
CA ALA A 138 20.74 23.03 -11.50
C ALA A 138 20.05 22.80 -12.85
N TRP A 139 20.04 21.57 -13.36
CA TRP A 139 19.31 21.18 -14.57
C TRP A 139 17.79 21.23 -14.36
N LEU A 140 17.28 20.73 -13.23
CA LEU A 140 15.87 20.68 -12.87
C LEU A 140 15.27 22.10 -12.82
N GLU A 141 15.96 23.01 -12.13
CA GLU A 141 15.56 24.42 -12.06
C GLU A 141 15.62 25.10 -13.44
N ARG A 142 16.70 24.86 -14.21
CA ARG A 142 16.87 25.51 -15.53
C ARG A 142 15.80 25.12 -16.54
N ASN A 143 15.40 23.84 -16.57
CA ASN A 143 14.52 23.31 -17.59
C ASN A 143 13.04 23.37 -17.19
N PHE A 144 12.74 23.26 -15.90
CA PHE A 144 11.36 23.17 -15.41
C PHE A 144 10.99 24.23 -14.38
N GLY A 145 11.95 24.98 -13.84
CA GLY A 145 11.72 25.89 -12.71
C GLY A 145 11.24 25.16 -11.46
N LEU A 146 11.76 23.94 -11.26
CA LEU A 146 11.37 23.06 -10.16
C LEU A 146 12.51 22.94 -9.15
N ALA A 147 12.13 22.88 -7.89
CA ALA A 147 13.00 22.58 -6.76
C ALA A 147 12.61 21.22 -6.16
N PRO A 148 13.55 20.51 -5.50
CA PRO A 148 13.23 19.30 -4.74
C PRO A 148 12.19 19.63 -3.65
N PRO A 149 11.35 18.66 -3.23
CA PRO A 149 10.50 18.85 -2.05
C PRO A 149 11.36 19.08 -0.79
N GLU A 150 10.74 19.61 0.27
CA GLU A 150 11.39 19.65 1.59
C GLU A 150 11.55 18.23 2.14
N GLU A 151 10.52 17.39 1.98
CA GLU A 151 10.53 15.98 2.38
C GLU A 151 10.20 15.10 1.16
N ALA A 152 11.11 14.18 0.80
CA ALA A 152 10.93 13.30 -0.37
C ALA A 152 9.66 12.44 -0.26
N TRP A 153 9.40 11.94 0.96
CA TRP A 153 8.26 11.06 1.22
C TRP A 153 6.91 11.74 1.03
N ASP A 154 6.80 13.06 1.14
CA ASP A 154 5.55 13.77 0.90
C ASP A 154 5.03 13.51 -0.52
N ILE A 155 5.91 13.46 -1.52
CA ILE A 155 5.52 13.17 -2.92
C ILE A 155 4.94 11.76 -3.04
N ILE A 156 5.61 10.77 -2.46
CA ILE A 156 5.19 9.36 -2.57
C ILE A 156 3.90 9.15 -1.80
N LEU A 157 3.82 9.64 -0.56
CA LEU A 157 2.65 9.55 0.29
C LEU A 157 1.46 10.25 -0.35
N GLU A 158 1.60 11.48 -0.86
CA GLU A 158 0.52 12.18 -1.56
C GLU A 158 0.04 11.43 -2.82
N ALA A 159 0.98 10.86 -3.60
CA ALA A 159 0.66 10.14 -4.82
C ALA A 159 -0.10 8.84 -4.52
N GLN A 160 0.38 8.05 -3.56
CA GLN A 160 -0.34 6.88 -3.06
C GLN A 160 -1.68 7.31 -2.48
N ASP A 161 -1.71 8.41 -1.75
CA ASP A 161 -2.92 8.87 -1.10
C ASP A 161 -4.06 9.16 -2.07
N GLU A 162 -3.72 9.79 -3.19
CA GLU A 162 -4.67 10.15 -4.24
C GLU A 162 -5.02 8.97 -5.14
N LEU A 163 -4.06 8.07 -5.40
CA LEU A 163 -4.15 7.12 -6.51
C LEU A 163 -4.36 5.66 -6.09
N GLU A 164 -4.12 5.31 -4.82
CA GLU A 164 -4.17 3.91 -4.33
C GLU A 164 -5.46 3.21 -4.75
N LYS A 165 -6.62 3.84 -4.53
CA LYS A 165 -7.92 3.21 -4.83
C LYS A 165 -8.10 2.87 -6.30
N GLU A 166 -7.56 3.70 -7.19
CA GLU A 166 -7.63 3.42 -8.62
C GLU A 166 -6.56 2.42 -9.05
N TRP A 167 -5.35 2.56 -8.49
CA TRP A 167 -4.23 1.66 -8.71
C TRP A 167 -4.60 0.23 -8.34
N THR A 168 -5.03 0.00 -7.09
CA THR A 168 -5.48 -1.30 -6.59
C THR A 168 -6.57 -1.91 -7.47
N ARG A 169 -7.57 -1.11 -7.89
CA ARG A 169 -8.66 -1.59 -8.74
C ARG A 169 -8.16 -2.07 -10.11
N TRP A 170 -7.15 -1.40 -10.65
CA TRP A 170 -6.58 -1.72 -11.94
C TRP A 170 -5.59 -2.88 -11.87
N ILE A 171 -4.66 -2.87 -10.92
CA ILE A 171 -3.56 -3.84 -10.88
C ILE A 171 -4.00 -5.19 -10.30
N HIS A 172 -4.84 -5.22 -9.27
CA HIS A 172 -5.16 -6.46 -8.55
C HIS A 172 -5.79 -7.54 -9.45
N PRO A 173 -6.72 -7.23 -10.38
CA PRO A 173 -7.24 -8.26 -11.29
C PRO A 173 -6.21 -8.83 -12.27
N LEU A 174 -5.12 -8.10 -12.53
CA LEU A 174 -4.07 -8.44 -13.49
C LEU A 174 -2.88 -9.15 -12.82
N LEU A 175 -2.49 -8.65 -11.64
CA LEU A 175 -1.44 -9.18 -10.77
C LEU A 175 -1.94 -9.10 -9.32
N PRO A 176 -2.66 -10.10 -8.81
CA PRO A 176 -3.21 -10.09 -7.45
C PRO A 176 -2.13 -9.86 -6.39
N ASP A 177 -0.97 -10.48 -6.57
CA ASP A 177 0.15 -10.40 -5.63
C ASP A 177 0.81 -9.01 -5.61
N ALA A 178 0.55 -8.13 -6.60
CA ALA A 178 1.21 -6.82 -6.71
C ALA A 178 0.84 -5.83 -5.59
N VAL A 179 -0.23 -6.10 -4.85
CA VAL A 179 -0.74 -5.28 -3.74
C VAL A 179 -1.15 -6.19 -2.59
N PHE A 180 -1.03 -5.70 -1.35
CA PHE A 180 -1.41 -6.45 -0.15
C PHE A 180 -2.88 -6.93 -0.17
N SER A 181 -3.79 -6.11 -0.66
CA SER A 181 -5.22 -6.40 -0.73
C SER A 181 -5.88 -5.71 -1.93
N SER A 182 -6.97 -6.29 -2.43
CA SER A 182 -7.90 -5.62 -3.35
C SER A 182 -8.69 -4.49 -2.68
N VAL A 183 -8.66 -4.40 -1.35
CA VAL A 183 -9.25 -3.29 -0.59
C VAL A 183 -8.18 -2.24 -0.32
N ALA A 184 -8.28 -1.11 -1.01
CA ALA A 184 -7.31 -0.02 -0.91
C ALA A 184 -7.12 0.49 0.54
N GLU A 185 -8.19 0.52 1.33
CA GLU A 185 -8.14 0.92 2.74
C GLU A 185 -7.27 -0.03 3.59
N LEU A 186 -7.21 -1.32 3.25
CA LEU A 186 -6.33 -2.29 3.93
C LEU A 186 -4.86 -2.11 3.51
N ASN A 187 -4.58 -1.75 2.24
CA ASN A 187 -3.22 -1.41 1.81
C ASN A 187 -2.68 -0.18 2.56
N LEU A 188 -3.52 0.84 2.74
CA LEU A 188 -3.15 2.03 3.50
C LEU A 188 -2.91 1.71 4.99
N LEU A 189 -3.73 0.84 5.58
CA LEU A 189 -3.52 0.38 6.96
C LEU A 189 -2.22 -0.41 7.11
N LYS A 190 -1.89 -1.27 6.14
CA LYS A 190 -0.64 -2.03 6.13
C LYS A 190 0.58 -1.13 6.11
N ARG A 191 0.62 -0.13 5.23
CA ARG A 191 1.70 0.87 5.20
C ARG A 191 1.81 1.65 6.51
N PHE A 192 0.68 2.00 7.12
CA PHE A 192 0.69 2.63 8.43
C PHE A 192 1.33 1.71 9.49
N GLU A 193 0.94 0.43 9.52
CA GLU A 193 1.49 -0.56 10.45
C GLU A 193 3.01 -0.71 10.28
N ASP A 194 3.50 -0.77 9.04
CA ASP A 194 4.93 -0.92 8.75
C ASP A 194 5.73 0.35 9.08
N GLY A 195 5.09 1.52 9.02
CA GLY A 195 5.68 2.81 9.37
C GLY A 195 5.79 3.08 10.87
N VAL A 196 5.14 2.29 11.73
CA VAL A 196 5.18 2.48 13.19
C VAL A 196 6.00 1.39 13.88
N THR A 197 6.84 1.78 14.84
CA THR A 197 7.67 0.82 15.59
C THR A 197 6.92 0.05 16.67
N GLU A 198 5.71 0.49 16.99
CA GLU A 198 4.91 -0.02 18.10
C GLU A 198 3.53 -0.40 17.60
N ARG A 199 2.95 -1.47 18.17
CA ARG A 199 1.57 -1.88 17.88
C ARG A 199 0.62 -0.67 18.03
N TYR A 200 -0.43 -0.60 17.22
CA TYR A 200 -1.44 0.47 17.28
C TYR A 200 -2.80 0.03 17.85
N ALA A 201 -3.07 -1.28 17.81
CA ALA A 201 -4.25 -1.92 18.39
C ALA A 201 -3.83 -3.21 19.13
N GLY A 202 -4.54 -3.55 20.21
CA GLY A 202 -4.22 -4.73 21.03
C GLY A 202 -4.23 -6.00 20.18
N GLY A 203 -3.11 -6.75 20.22
CA GLY A 203 -2.97 -8.05 19.55
C GLY A 203 -3.16 -8.08 18.03
N THR A 204 -3.38 -6.94 17.38
CA THR A 204 -3.70 -6.88 15.95
C THR A 204 -2.43 -6.82 15.12
N THR A 205 -2.34 -7.66 14.10
CA THR A 205 -1.25 -7.67 13.10
C THR A 205 -1.85 -7.98 11.75
N LEU A 206 -1.57 -7.19 10.72
CA LEU A 206 -2.02 -7.50 9.37
C LEU A 206 -1.20 -8.62 8.75
N HIS A 207 -1.88 -9.47 7.97
CA HIS A 207 -1.25 -10.54 7.21
C HIS A 207 -1.71 -10.43 5.77
N ALA A 208 -0.82 -10.76 4.83
CA ALA A 208 -1.24 -10.93 3.44
C ALA A 208 -2.42 -11.92 3.43
N PRO A 209 -3.53 -11.60 2.75
CA PRO A 209 -4.69 -12.46 2.75
C PRO A 209 -4.29 -13.82 2.17
N GLU A 210 -4.22 -14.84 3.03
CA GLU A 210 -3.97 -16.20 2.58
C GLU A 210 -5.22 -16.69 1.85
N ASP A 211 -5.04 -17.23 0.64
CA ASP A 211 -6.13 -17.59 -0.27
C ASP A 211 -7.18 -18.52 0.35
N GLU A 212 -6.89 -19.26 1.42
CA GLU A 212 -7.89 -20.05 2.13
C GLU A 212 -7.51 -20.21 3.62
N ALA A 213 -8.32 -19.68 4.54
CA ALA A 213 -8.31 -20.13 5.92
C ALA A 213 -8.67 -21.63 5.94
N GLY A 214 -7.65 -22.46 6.12
CA GLY A 214 -7.74 -23.90 5.91
C GLY A 214 -8.97 -24.56 6.54
N GLY A 215 -9.87 -25.05 5.69
CA GLY A 215 -10.42 -26.39 5.83
C GLY A 215 -11.39 -26.69 6.98
N ALA A 216 -12.17 -25.72 7.47
CA ALA A 216 -13.42 -26.03 8.17
C ALA A 216 -14.60 -25.76 7.24
N ASP A 217 -15.42 -26.80 6.99
CA ASP A 217 -16.60 -26.80 6.11
C ASP A 217 -17.59 -25.68 6.52
N GLY A 218 -17.41 -24.48 5.95
CA GLY A 218 -18.13 -23.24 6.34
C GLY A 218 -17.35 -21.92 6.22
N THR A 219 -16.01 -21.94 6.10
CA THR A 219 -15.17 -20.72 6.04
C THR A 219 -14.87 -20.21 4.63
N ALA A 220 -15.41 -20.85 3.57
CA ALA A 220 -15.13 -20.51 2.17
C ALA A 220 -15.50 -19.06 1.77
N ASP A 221 -16.31 -18.39 2.59
CA ASP A 221 -16.75 -17.01 2.40
C ASP A 221 -15.93 -16.00 3.23
N LEU A 222 -14.82 -16.42 3.85
CA LEU A 222 -14.01 -15.57 4.74
C LEU A 222 -12.64 -15.29 4.10
N LEU A 223 -12.32 -14.00 3.95
CA LEU A 223 -10.99 -13.54 3.53
C LEU A 223 -10.27 -12.98 4.74
N VAL A 224 -9.44 -13.80 5.38
CA VAL A 224 -8.64 -13.39 6.55
C VAL A 224 -7.60 -12.36 6.11
N PHE A 225 -7.42 -11.29 6.89
CA PHE A 225 -6.44 -10.24 6.58
C PHE A 225 -5.67 -9.72 7.80
N ALA A 226 -6.02 -10.16 9.02
CA ALA A 226 -5.30 -9.77 10.23
C ALA A 226 -5.50 -10.80 11.35
N SER A 227 -4.52 -10.93 12.24
CA SER A 227 -4.75 -11.47 13.58
C SER A 227 -5.55 -10.47 14.41
N ALA A 228 -6.49 -10.94 15.22
CA ALA A 228 -7.21 -10.15 16.21
C ALA A 228 -6.51 -10.16 17.58
N ASN A 229 -5.79 -11.25 17.88
CA ASN A 229 -5.00 -11.42 19.10
C ASN A 229 -3.85 -12.44 18.88
N ASP A 230 -3.02 -12.61 19.91
CA ASP A 230 -1.92 -13.58 19.92
C ASP A 230 -2.42 -15.03 20.19
N ASP A 231 -3.73 -15.24 20.42
CA ASP A 231 -4.36 -16.52 20.79
C ASP A 231 -4.93 -17.28 19.56
N GLY A 232 -4.78 -16.74 18.35
CA GLY A 232 -5.15 -17.40 17.09
C GLY A 232 -6.44 -16.88 16.45
N ASP A 233 -7.14 -15.95 17.09
CA ASP A 233 -8.31 -15.31 16.46
C ASP A 233 -7.88 -14.37 15.34
N ALA A 234 -8.75 -14.23 14.33
CA ALA A 234 -8.43 -13.46 13.14
C ALA A 234 -9.58 -12.54 12.71
N PHE A 235 -9.25 -11.40 12.11
CA PHE A 235 -10.21 -10.58 11.37
C PHE A 235 -10.29 -11.03 9.92
N ALA A 236 -11.51 -11.09 9.40
CA ALA A 236 -11.79 -11.48 8.02
C ALA A 236 -12.90 -10.64 7.38
N LEU A 237 -12.84 -10.47 6.06
CA LEU A 237 -13.97 -9.97 5.28
C LEU A 237 -14.96 -11.11 5.02
N TRP A 238 -16.23 -10.91 5.33
CA TRP A 238 -17.27 -11.91 5.12
C TRP A 238 -18.01 -11.70 3.79
N ARG A 239 -17.64 -12.51 2.78
CA ARG A 239 -18.18 -12.52 1.43
C ARG A 239 -19.52 -13.24 1.38
N ARG A 240 -20.61 -12.50 1.60
CA ARG A 240 -21.98 -13.02 1.49
C ARG A 240 -22.50 -13.12 0.04
N ASP A 241 -21.89 -12.37 -0.88
CA ASP A 241 -22.24 -12.29 -2.29
C ASP A 241 -20.96 -12.14 -3.12
N ASP A 242 -20.77 -13.02 -4.10
CA ASP A 242 -19.62 -13.06 -5.01
C ASP A 242 -19.41 -11.78 -5.83
N ARG A 243 -20.40 -10.87 -5.84
CA ARG A 243 -20.37 -9.62 -6.61
C ARG A 243 -20.20 -8.36 -5.76
N ALA A 244 -20.09 -8.50 -4.45
CA ALA A 244 -19.94 -7.35 -3.57
C ALA A 244 -18.55 -6.72 -3.71
N ASP A 245 -18.50 -5.39 -3.67
CA ASP A 245 -17.25 -4.66 -3.47
C ASP A 245 -16.69 -5.06 -2.09
N LEU A 246 -15.48 -5.61 -2.08
CA LEU A 246 -14.84 -6.14 -0.86
C LEU A 246 -14.71 -5.07 0.23
N ALA A 247 -14.54 -3.80 -0.14
CA ALA A 247 -14.48 -2.69 0.80
C ALA A 247 -15.80 -2.49 1.58
N THR A 248 -16.92 -2.98 1.03
CA THR A 248 -18.27 -2.87 1.61
C THR A 248 -18.70 -4.11 2.39
N LEU A 249 -17.89 -5.18 2.40
CA LEU A 249 -18.20 -6.41 3.11
C LEU A 249 -18.08 -6.22 4.63
N PRO A 250 -18.95 -6.86 5.43
CA PRO A 250 -18.78 -6.89 6.87
C PRO A 250 -17.43 -7.47 7.28
N VAL A 251 -16.83 -6.88 8.30
CA VAL A 251 -15.65 -7.46 8.95
C VAL A 251 -16.12 -8.30 10.13
N VAL A 252 -15.63 -9.54 10.19
CA VAL A 252 -15.88 -10.48 11.27
C VAL A 252 -14.59 -10.75 12.04
N VAL A 253 -14.72 -11.11 13.31
CA VAL A 253 -13.68 -11.83 14.04
C VAL A 253 -14.03 -13.32 14.00
N VAL A 254 -13.04 -14.17 13.77
CA VAL A 254 -13.15 -15.63 13.63
C VAL A 254 -12.32 -16.28 14.73
N GLY A 255 -12.93 -17.20 15.47
CA GLY A 255 -12.26 -18.02 16.48
C GLY A 255 -11.67 -19.30 15.90
N ASP A 256 -10.80 -19.93 16.68
CA ASP A 256 -10.15 -21.20 16.36
C ASP A 256 -11.14 -22.38 16.21
N GLU A 257 -12.27 -22.33 16.94
CA GLU A 257 -13.36 -23.31 16.85
C GLU A 257 -14.29 -23.10 15.63
N GLY A 258 -14.03 -22.08 14.79
CA GLY A 258 -14.75 -21.82 13.54
C GLY A 258 -16.02 -20.97 13.69
N ASP A 259 -16.36 -20.54 14.91
CA ASP A 259 -17.35 -19.50 15.16
C ASP A 259 -16.81 -18.13 14.75
N PHE A 260 -17.70 -17.28 14.24
CA PHE A 260 -17.34 -15.92 13.84
C PHE A 260 -18.45 -14.93 14.14
N HIS A 261 -18.06 -13.69 14.35
CA HIS A 261 -18.96 -12.60 14.74
C HIS A 261 -18.63 -11.33 14.01
N VAL A 262 -19.66 -10.66 13.48
CA VAL A 262 -19.52 -9.33 12.87
C VAL A 262 -19.05 -8.34 13.93
N VAL A 263 -17.96 -7.63 13.62
CA VAL A 263 -17.38 -6.56 14.45
C VAL A 263 -17.52 -5.19 13.79
N ALA A 264 -17.61 -5.13 12.46
CA ALA A 264 -17.84 -3.91 11.70
C ALA A 264 -18.66 -4.15 10.43
N ARG A 265 -19.34 -3.12 9.94
CA ARG A 265 -20.25 -3.23 8.77
C ARG A 265 -19.50 -3.21 7.44
N ASN A 266 -18.30 -2.62 7.43
CA ASN A 266 -17.40 -2.48 6.29
C ASN A 266 -15.99 -2.15 6.81
N VAL A 267 -15.02 -2.00 5.90
CA VAL A 267 -13.62 -1.71 6.27
C VAL A 267 -13.44 -0.34 6.92
N LEU A 268 -14.16 0.70 6.50
CA LEU A 268 -14.07 2.02 7.16
C LEU A 268 -14.58 2.00 8.60
N ASP A 269 -15.68 1.28 8.86
CA ASP A 269 -16.16 1.06 10.23
C ASP A 269 -15.18 0.22 11.06
N PHE A 270 -14.49 -0.73 10.41
CA PHE A 270 -13.45 -1.52 11.07
C PHE A 270 -12.26 -0.66 11.49
N LEU A 271 -11.84 0.32 10.68
CA LEU A 271 -10.81 1.28 11.09
C LEU A 271 -11.26 2.10 12.33
N GLN A 272 -12.51 2.57 12.35
CA GLN A 272 -13.04 3.25 13.55
C GLN A 272 -13.07 2.32 14.78
N PHE A 273 -13.38 1.04 14.56
CA PHE A 273 -13.42 0.01 15.60
C PHE A 273 -12.03 -0.26 16.18
N LEU A 274 -10.99 -0.41 15.35
CA LEU A 274 -9.61 -0.51 15.80
C LEU A 274 -9.19 0.68 16.67
N GLY A 275 -9.65 1.88 16.30
CA GLY A 275 -9.46 3.10 17.10
C GLY A 275 -10.13 3.05 18.49
N ALA A 276 -11.08 2.15 18.72
CA ALA A 276 -11.72 1.93 20.01
C ALA A 276 -11.03 0.83 20.86
N LEU A 277 -10.06 0.10 20.30
CA LEU A 277 -9.38 -1.02 20.96
C LEU A 277 -8.15 -0.60 21.79
N CYS A 278 -8.06 0.66 22.23
CA CYS A 278 -6.97 1.10 23.09
C CYS A 278 -7.00 0.37 24.45
N GLY A 279 -6.06 -0.56 24.66
CA GLY A 279 -6.02 -1.38 25.87
C GLY A 279 -7.11 -2.47 25.88
N LEU A 280 -7.61 -2.85 24.71
CA LEU A 280 -8.56 -3.95 24.53
C LEU A 280 -8.10 -4.88 23.41
N GLU A 281 -8.41 -6.17 23.58
CA GLU A 281 -8.30 -7.20 22.55
C GLU A 281 -9.66 -7.82 22.31
N VAL A 282 -9.93 -8.20 21.07
CA VAL A 282 -11.14 -8.94 20.69
C VAL A 282 -10.82 -10.42 20.71
N TYR A 283 -11.71 -11.23 21.25
CA TYR A 283 -11.57 -12.68 21.15
C TYR A 283 -12.90 -13.40 20.93
N VAL A 284 -12.82 -14.60 20.36
CA VAL A 284 -13.93 -15.52 20.08
C VAL A 284 -13.65 -16.83 20.79
N GLY A 285 -14.64 -17.38 21.48
CA GLY A 285 -14.49 -18.64 22.22
C GLY A 285 -14.18 -18.50 23.72
N GLY A 286 -14.22 -19.64 24.41
CA GLY A 286 -14.00 -19.77 25.84
C GLY A 286 -12.56 -20.20 26.12
N GLY A 287 -11.68 -19.23 26.41
CA GLY A 287 -10.25 -19.42 26.62
C GLY A 287 -9.89 -20.69 27.39
N GLY A 288 -9.45 -21.70 26.63
CA GLY A 288 -8.79 -22.89 27.16
C GLY A 288 -7.29 -22.68 27.01
N ASP A 289 -6.68 -21.99 27.98
CA ASP A 289 -5.35 -22.31 28.50
C ASP A 289 -4.88 -21.21 29.46
N GLY A 290 -5.15 -21.39 30.76
CA GLY A 290 -4.30 -20.81 31.81
C GLY A 290 -4.91 -19.72 32.67
N ASP A 291 -5.87 -20.09 33.54
CA ASP A 291 -5.71 -20.09 35.00
C ASP A 291 -7.05 -20.60 35.58
N GLU A 292 -7.10 -21.86 36.03
CA GLU A 292 -8.30 -22.53 36.58
C GLU A 292 -8.79 -21.89 37.91
N SER A 293 -8.44 -20.65 38.21
CA SER A 293 -8.68 -20.02 39.51
C SER A 293 -9.68 -18.86 39.51
N ASP A 294 -10.23 -18.47 38.35
CA ASP A 294 -11.31 -17.47 38.30
C ASP A 294 -12.67 -18.13 38.03
N ASP A 295 -13.37 -18.49 39.12
CA ASP A 295 -14.72 -19.11 39.20
C ASP A 295 -15.85 -18.21 38.62
N SER A 296 -15.56 -17.34 37.65
CA SER A 296 -16.59 -16.55 36.99
C SER A 296 -17.30 -17.40 35.93
N ASP A 297 -18.58 -17.70 36.16
CA ASP A 297 -19.50 -18.44 35.28
C ASP A 297 -19.70 -17.81 33.86
N ASP A 298 -18.85 -16.85 33.46
CA ASP A 298 -19.00 -16.04 32.25
C ASP A 298 -18.41 -16.71 31.00
N HIS A 299 -17.83 -17.91 31.11
CA HIS A 299 -17.27 -18.66 29.97
C HIS A 299 -18.31 -19.10 28.94
N ASN A 300 -19.61 -19.05 29.24
CA ASN A 300 -20.67 -19.58 28.38
C ASN A 300 -21.52 -18.52 27.63
N LEU A 301 -21.15 -17.24 27.66
CA LEU A 301 -21.87 -16.24 26.88
C LEU A 301 -21.49 -16.32 25.38
N PRO A 302 -22.46 -16.50 24.47
CA PRO A 302 -22.20 -16.50 23.03
C PRO A 302 -21.87 -15.08 22.55
N GLY A 303 -20.89 -14.95 21.66
CA GLY A 303 -20.52 -13.67 21.05
C GLY A 303 -19.04 -13.31 21.18
N PRO A 304 -18.59 -12.28 20.44
CA PRO A 304 -17.24 -11.76 20.57
C PRO A 304 -17.10 -11.02 21.90
N ARG A 305 -15.93 -11.13 22.52
CA ARG A 305 -15.65 -10.54 23.83
C ARG A 305 -14.48 -9.58 23.74
N LEU A 306 -14.40 -8.69 24.72
CA LEU A 306 -13.33 -7.72 24.86
C LEU A 306 -12.56 -8.02 26.14
N ARG A 307 -11.25 -8.26 26.01
CA ARG A 307 -10.33 -8.47 27.14
C ARG A 307 -9.51 -7.21 27.32
N ALA A 308 -9.28 -6.80 28.57
CA ALA A 308 -8.35 -5.71 28.85
C ALA A 308 -6.91 -6.16 28.55
N CYS A 309 -6.14 -5.33 27.85
CA CYS A 309 -4.73 -5.53 27.59
C CYS A 309 -3.95 -4.25 27.91
N GLU A 310 -2.62 -4.29 27.77
CA GLU A 310 -1.83 -3.06 27.87
C GLU A 310 -2.17 -2.12 26.71
N PRO A 311 -2.36 -0.81 26.97
CA PRO A 311 -2.60 0.15 25.90
C PRO A 311 -1.43 0.17 24.91
N SER A 312 -1.78 0.16 23.62
CA SER A 312 -0.81 0.17 22.55
C SER A 312 -0.15 1.56 22.45
N PRO A 313 1.18 1.69 22.59
CA PRO A 313 1.80 3.01 22.59
C PRO A 313 1.78 3.70 21.20
N GLY A 314 1.62 2.94 20.11
CA GLY A 314 1.31 3.46 18.76
C GLY A 314 -0.13 3.96 18.56
N HIS A 315 -1.03 3.80 19.53
CA HIS A 315 -2.45 4.11 19.36
C HIS A 315 -2.73 5.58 19.04
N ALA A 316 -1.98 6.51 19.64
CA ALA A 316 -2.16 7.94 19.37
C ALA A 316 -1.79 8.31 17.92
N GLN A 317 -0.76 7.67 17.36
CA GLN A 317 -0.34 7.85 15.97
C GLN A 317 -1.42 7.32 15.01
N TYR A 318 -2.03 6.17 15.35
CA TYR A 318 -3.15 5.62 14.60
C TYR A 318 -4.37 6.53 14.56
N LEU A 319 -4.73 7.16 15.68
CA LEU A 319 -5.86 8.10 15.70
C LEU A 319 -5.60 9.35 14.85
N ALA A 320 -4.36 9.84 14.83
CA ALA A 320 -3.97 10.95 13.96
C ALA A 320 -4.08 10.54 12.48
N TRP A 321 -3.49 9.40 12.12
CA TRP A 321 -3.56 8.83 10.78
C TRP A 321 -5.00 8.60 10.32
N LEU A 322 -5.85 8.00 11.16
CA LEU A 322 -7.26 7.73 10.85
C LEU A 322 -8.03 9.02 10.50
N ASN A 323 -7.79 10.08 11.27
CA ASN A 323 -8.43 11.37 11.06
C ASN A 323 -7.86 12.10 9.84
N GLU A 324 -6.55 12.12 9.66
CA GLU A 324 -5.90 12.79 8.52
C GLU A 324 -6.27 12.12 7.21
N ARG A 325 -6.26 10.79 7.18
CA ARG A 325 -6.43 10.01 5.95
C ARG A 325 -7.89 9.84 5.54
N PHE A 326 -8.79 9.61 6.50
CA PHE A 326 -10.17 9.27 6.21
C PHE A 326 -11.19 10.28 6.76
N ALA A 327 -10.73 11.32 7.48
CA ALA A 327 -11.61 12.22 8.24
C ALA A 327 -12.54 11.45 9.21
N LEU A 328 -12.03 10.35 9.78
CA LEU A 328 -12.77 9.49 10.71
C LEU A 328 -12.31 9.70 12.15
N ALA A 329 -13.26 9.52 13.08
CA ALA A 329 -12.99 9.45 14.50
C ALA A 329 -13.14 8.00 14.99
N PRO A 330 -12.43 7.57 16.05
CA PRO A 330 -12.62 6.24 16.62
C PRO A 330 -14.05 6.05 17.10
N ALA A 331 -14.53 4.81 17.08
CA ALA A 331 -15.79 4.48 17.71
C ALA A 331 -15.71 4.79 19.22
N GLN A 332 -16.79 5.32 19.80
CA GLN A 332 -16.79 5.72 21.21
C GLN A 332 -16.69 4.54 22.19
N ASP A 333 -17.22 3.37 21.78
CA ASP A 333 -17.28 2.15 22.58
C ASP A 333 -17.24 0.95 21.64
N ALA A 334 -16.21 0.10 21.78
CA ALA A 334 -16.01 -1.07 20.94
C ALA A 334 -17.19 -2.04 21.02
N ALA A 335 -17.74 -2.27 22.22
CA ALA A 335 -18.87 -3.18 22.41
C ALA A 335 -20.16 -2.66 21.74
N ALA A 336 -20.40 -1.35 21.78
CA ALA A 336 -21.52 -0.72 21.08
C ALA A 336 -21.36 -0.79 19.56
N ALA A 337 -20.13 -0.61 19.05
CA ALA A 337 -19.83 -0.76 17.63
C ALA A 337 -20.15 -2.17 17.13
N ILE A 338 -19.70 -3.20 17.87
CA ILE A 338 -20.02 -4.62 17.58
C ILE A 338 -21.53 -4.84 17.54
N ARG A 339 -22.26 -4.42 18.60
CA ARG A 339 -23.72 -4.60 18.66
C ARG A 339 -24.44 -3.91 17.50
N ALA A 340 -24.00 -2.72 17.12
CA ALA A 340 -24.57 -1.98 15.99
C ALA A 340 -24.31 -2.70 14.66
N ALA A 341 -23.09 -3.19 14.44
CA ALA A 341 -22.73 -3.92 13.23
C ALA A 341 -23.53 -5.24 13.09
N GLN A 342 -23.66 -6.00 14.19
CA GLN A 342 -24.45 -7.24 14.22
C GLN A 342 -25.94 -6.97 13.95
N ALA A 343 -26.51 -5.91 14.54
CA ALA A 343 -27.90 -5.53 14.32
C ALA A 343 -28.20 -5.11 12.88
N ASP A 344 -27.24 -4.48 12.21
CA ASP A 344 -27.39 -4.06 10.80
C ASP A 344 -27.29 -5.25 9.85
N VAL A 345 -26.35 -6.18 10.08
CA VAL A 345 -26.17 -7.37 9.22
C VAL A 345 -27.31 -8.40 9.35
N ALA A 346 -28.02 -8.39 10.48
CA ALA A 346 -29.18 -9.24 10.73
C ALA A 346 -30.49 -8.77 10.06
N ARG A 347 -30.54 -7.55 9.50
CA ARG A 347 -31.72 -6.99 8.81
C ARG A 347 -31.79 -7.41 7.34
#